data_AF-X7ZWK1-F1
#
_entry.id   AF-X7ZWK1-F1
#
_cell.length_a   1.000
_cell.length_b   1.000
_cell.length_c   1.000
_cell.angle_alpha   90.00
_cell.angle_beta   90.00
_cell.angle_gamma   90.00
#
_symmetry.space_group_name_H-M   'P 1'
#
loop_
_entity.id
_entity.type
_entity.pdbx_description
1 polymer ?
#
loop_
_entity_poly.entity_id
_entity_poly.type
_entity_poly.pdbx_seq_one_letter_code
_entity_poly.pdbx_strand_id
1 'polypeptide(L)'
;MTARYAHLADTTIRTQWERARKIDIHGQPVHTSGDGLLGDAEWMNHNLARAKMALPNGYCGLPLQKSCPHANACLTCPVFITTPEFLPQHRAQRQQTLQLITAAEARGQQRLAEANRTVLTNLNTIITTLETDEQEPAEDAR
;
A
#
# COMPACT_ATOMS: atom_id res chain seq x y z
N MET A 1 -11.47 26.31 -11.08
CA MET A 1 -10.28 25.70 -11.70
C MET A 1 -10.54 25.53 -13.19
N THR A 2 -9.58 25.84 -14.06
CA THR A 2 -9.72 25.69 -15.52
C THR A 2 -9.17 24.34 -15.98
N ALA A 3 -9.71 23.78 -17.07
CA ALA A 3 -9.36 22.44 -17.58
C ALA A 3 -7.85 22.22 -17.80
N ARG A 4 -7.11 23.30 -18.11
CA ARG A 4 -5.64 23.25 -18.28
C ARG A 4 -4.89 22.86 -17.01
N TYR A 5 -5.33 23.35 -15.84
CA TYR A 5 -4.69 23.01 -14.57
C TYR A 5 -5.01 21.57 -14.15
N ALA A 6 -6.22 21.09 -14.42
CA ALA A 6 -6.59 19.71 -14.17
C ALA A 6 -5.72 18.73 -14.97
N HIS A 7 -5.42 19.04 -16.24
CA HIS A 7 -4.60 18.17 -17.07
C HIS A 7 -3.11 18.14 -16.65
N LEU A 8 -2.53 19.29 -16.29
CA LEU A 8 -1.14 19.36 -15.79
C LEU A 8 -0.96 18.66 -14.43
N ALA A 9 -1.98 18.71 -13.57
CA ALA A 9 -1.98 17.97 -12.33
C ALA A 9 -2.02 16.46 -12.58
N ASP A 10 -2.86 15.99 -13.51
CA ASP A 10 -3.01 14.57 -13.85
C ASP A 10 -1.71 13.96 -14.38
N THR A 11 -1.00 14.65 -15.29
CA THR A 11 0.28 14.17 -15.82
C THR A 11 1.36 14.08 -14.74
N THR A 12 1.41 15.08 -13.84
CA THR A 12 2.38 15.10 -12.74
C THR A 12 2.13 13.97 -11.75
N ILE A 13 0.86 13.75 -11.36
CA ILE A 13 0.48 12.68 -10.43
C ILE A 13 0.76 11.32 -11.06
N ARG A 14 0.47 11.13 -12.36
CA ARG A 14 0.79 9.90 -13.07
C ARG A 14 2.29 9.61 -13.04
N THR A 15 3.14 10.59 -13.38
CA THR A 15 4.59 10.40 -13.35
C THR A 15 5.11 10.09 -11.93
N GLN A 16 4.55 10.73 -10.90
CA GLN A 16 4.88 10.40 -9.51
C GLN A 16 4.46 8.98 -9.16
N TRP A 17 3.26 8.58 -9.56
CA TRP A 17 2.75 7.23 -9.35
C TRP A 17 3.62 6.18 -10.05
N GLU A 18 3.99 6.37 -11.32
CA GLU A 18 4.86 5.45 -12.08
C GLU A 18 6.22 5.28 -11.39
N ARG A 19 6.83 6.39 -10.93
CA ARG A 19 8.14 6.39 -10.26
C ARG A 19 8.10 5.90 -8.82
N ALA A 20 6.95 5.96 -8.17
CA ALA A 20 6.83 5.53 -6.78
C ALA A 20 7.18 4.03 -6.67
N ARG A 21 8.12 3.72 -5.77
CA ARG A 21 8.38 2.35 -5.36
C ARG A 21 7.12 1.78 -4.72
N LYS A 22 6.66 0.65 -5.25
CA LYS A 22 5.47 -0.06 -4.80
C LYS A 22 5.89 -1.42 -4.29
N ILE A 23 5.38 -1.82 -3.14
CA ILE A 23 5.62 -3.14 -2.56
C ILE A 23 4.30 -3.78 -2.12
N ASP A 24 4.30 -5.10 -2.03
CA ASP A 24 3.20 -5.88 -1.46
C ASP A 24 3.35 -6.09 0.07
N ILE A 25 2.46 -6.89 0.65
CA ILE A 25 2.49 -7.24 2.10
C ILE A 25 3.72 -8.03 2.55
N HIS A 26 4.45 -8.62 1.60
CA HIS A 26 5.66 -9.41 1.82
C HIS A 26 6.94 -8.63 1.51
N GLY A 27 6.82 -7.33 1.21
CA GLY A 27 7.94 -6.48 0.83
C GLY A 27 8.47 -6.74 -0.57
N GLN A 28 7.73 -7.49 -1.40
CA GLN A 28 8.15 -7.74 -2.79
C GLN A 28 7.79 -6.54 -3.67
N PRO A 29 8.67 -6.15 -4.61
CA PRO A 29 8.40 -5.03 -5.50
C PRO A 29 7.23 -5.36 -6.44
N VAL A 30 6.32 -4.39 -6.58
CA VAL A 30 5.20 -4.45 -7.53
C VAL A 30 5.52 -3.54 -8.70
N HIS A 31 5.85 -4.16 -9.83
CA HIS A 31 6.16 -3.43 -11.06
C HIS A 31 4.88 -3.03 -11.78
N THR A 32 4.82 -1.76 -12.18
CA THR A 32 3.77 -1.26 -13.08
C THR A 32 4.26 -1.34 -14.52
N SER A 33 3.38 -1.73 -15.41
CA SER A 33 3.59 -1.60 -16.85
C SER A 33 3.74 -0.11 -17.16
N GLY A 34 4.85 0.28 -17.79
CA GLY A 34 5.14 1.67 -18.15
C GLY A 34 4.23 2.17 -19.28
N ASP A 35 4.81 2.67 -20.38
CA ASP A 35 4.02 3.20 -21.48
C ASP A 35 3.18 2.13 -22.19
N GLY A 36 2.02 2.55 -22.73
CA GLY A 36 1.12 1.74 -23.53
C GLY A 36 -0.15 1.28 -22.81
N LEU A 37 -0.93 0.42 -23.48
CA LEU A 37 -2.29 0.06 -23.07
C LEU A 37 -2.36 -0.58 -21.68
N LEU A 38 -1.36 -1.38 -21.30
CA LEU A 38 -1.32 -2.02 -19.99
C LEU A 38 -1.07 -1.01 -18.87
N GLY A 39 -0.15 -0.07 -19.06
CA GLY A 39 0.08 1.00 -18.07
C GLY A 39 -1.10 1.94 -17.94
N ASP A 40 -1.77 2.28 -19.04
CA ASP A 40 -3.02 3.06 -19.00
C ASP A 40 -4.13 2.34 -18.22
N ALA A 41 -4.23 1.01 -18.37
CA ALA A 41 -5.19 0.20 -17.63
C ALA A 41 -4.86 0.14 -16.13
N GLU A 42 -3.57 0.02 -15.77
CA GLU A 42 -3.11 0.04 -14.37
C GLU A 42 -3.34 1.41 -13.72
N TRP A 43 -3.05 2.50 -14.44
CA TRP A 43 -3.33 3.87 -13.99
C TRP A 43 -4.82 4.10 -13.76
N MET A 44 -5.66 3.65 -14.69
CA MET A 44 -7.11 3.71 -14.54
C MET A 44 -7.60 2.87 -13.35
N ASN A 45 -7.04 1.66 -13.17
CA ASN A 45 -7.35 0.81 -12.04
C ASN A 45 -6.98 1.50 -10.71
N HIS A 46 -5.79 2.08 -10.62
CA HIS A 46 -5.32 2.81 -9.44
C HIS A 46 -6.27 3.97 -9.07
N ASN A 47 -6.62 4.82 -10.04
CA ASN A 47 -7.50 5.97 -9.80
C ASN A 47 -8.90 5.56 -9.34
N LEU A 48 -9.50 4.57 -9.98
CA LEU A 48 -10.84 4.09 -9.62
C LEU A 48 -10.82 3.28 -8.32
N ALA A 49 -9.76 2.52 -8.03
CA ALA A 49 -9.61 1.82 -6.76
C ALA A 49 -9.59 2.82 -5.59
N ARG A 50 -8.88 3.94 -5.71
CA ARG A 50 -8.87 5.02 -4.71
C ARG A 50 -10.26 5.64 -4.50
N ALA A 51 -11.04 5.80 -5.57
CA ALA A 51 -12.40 6.34 -5.48
C ALA A 51 -13.40 5.34 -4.86
N LYS A 52 -13.26 4.04 -5.15
CA LYS A 52 -14.14 2.99 -4.63
C LYS A 52 -13.80 2.59 -3.19
N MET A 53 -12.52 2.57 -2.85
CA MET A 53 -12.02 2.06 -1.57
C MET A 53 -10.79 2.84 -1.14
N ALA A 54 -11.02 3.86 -0.32
CA ALA A 54 -9.94 4.61 0.31
C ALA A 54 -9.30 3.75 1.42
N LEU A 55 -8.05 3.32 1.20
CA LEU A 55 -7.25 2.68 2.23
C LEU A 55 -6.34 3.73 2.88
N PRO A 56 -6.21 3.72 4.22
CA PRO A 56 -5.40 4.72 4.93
C PRO A 56 -3.89 4.51 4.77
N ASN A 57 -3.46 3.32 4.32
CA ASN A 57 -2.08 2.86 4.36
C ASN A 57 -1.59 2.26 3.01
N GLY A 58 -2.34 2.45 1.92
CA GLY A 58 -1.95 1.92 0.62
C GLY A 58 -3.07 1.97 -0.41
N TYR A 59 -3.00 1.05 -1.36
CA TYR A 59 -3.86 0.95 -2.53
C TYR A 59 -4.28 -0.50 -2.76
N CYS A 60 -5.40 -0.68 -3.45
CA CYS A 60 -5.88 -1.99 -3.87
C CYS A 60 -5.53 -2.23 -5.35
N GLY A 61 -4.78 -3.30 -5.62
CA GLY A 61 -4.49 -3.78 -6.98
C GLY A 61 -5.57 -4.68 -7.57
N LEU A 62 -6.71 -4.86 -6.89
CA LEU A 62 -7.81 -5.70 -7.41
C LEU A 62 -8.35 -5.09 -8.72
N PRO A 63 -8.50 -5.88 -9.80
CA PRO A 63 -9.09 -5.38 -11.05
C PRO A 63 -10.51 -4.87 -10.86
N LEU A 64 -10.84 -3.76 -11.54
CA LEU A 64 -12.13 -3.06 -11.42
C LEU A 64 -13.38 -3.92 -11.64
N GLN A 65 -13.25 -4.98 -12.42
CA GLN A 65 -14.34 -5.90 -12.75
C GLN A 65 -14.67 -6.86 -11.59
N LYS A 66 -13.80 -6.96 -10.57
CA LYS A 66 -13.98 -7.84 -9.42
C LYS A 66 -14.41 -7.05 -8.19
N SER A 67 -15.24 -7.68 -7.36
CA SER A 67 -15.65 -7.15 -6.06
C SER A 67 -14.81 -7.77 -4.94
N CYS A 68 -14.39 -6.96 -3.96
CA CYS A 68 -13.66 -7.45 -2.80
C CYS A 68 -14.60 -8.22 -1.86
N PRO A 69 -14.30 -9.48 -1.48
CA PRO A 69 -15.10 -10.23 -0.51
C PRO A 69 -14.80 -9.85 0.95
N HIS A 70 -13.84 -8.95 1.19
CA HIS A 70 -13.37 -8.58 2.53
C HIS A 70 -13.59 -7.10 2.84
N ALA A 71 -13.92 -6.79 4.09
CA ALA A 71 -14.05 -5.42 4.60
C ALA A 71 -12.67 -4.85 4.99
N ASN A 72 -11.85 -4.52 3.99
CA ASN A 72 -10.54 -3.86 4.17
C ASN A 72 -9.51 -4.65 5.01
N ALA A 73 -9.53 -5.99 4.95
CA ALA A 73 -8.49 -6.85 5.52
C ALA A 73 -7.19 -6.84 4.68
N CYS A 74 -6.73 -5.63 4.31
CA CYS A 74 -5.74 -5.43 3.25
C CYS A 74 -4.32 -5.85 3.65
N LEU A 75 -3.97 -5.78 4.93
CA LEU A 75 -2.64 -6.20 5.43
C LEU A 75 -2.42 -7.72 5.44
N THR A 76 -3.39 -8.50 4.98
CA THR A 76 -3.26 -9.94 4.70
C THR A 76 -3.78 -10.27 3.30
N CYS A 77 -4.01 -9.27 2.46
CA CYS A 77 -4.56 -9.41 1.13
C CYS A 77 -3.43 -9.45 0.08
N PRO A 78 -3.42 -10.42 -0.85
CA PRO A 78 -2.33 -10.58 -1.82
C PRO A 78 -2.28 -9.46 -2.88
N VAL A 79 -3.34 -8.65 -3.01
CA VAL A 79 -3.41 -7.53 -3.96
C VAL A 79 -3.30 -6.17 -3.28
N PHE A 80 -2.84 -6.12 -2.03
CA PHE A 80 -2.52 -4.87 -1.37
C PHE A 80 -1.17 -4.35 -1.84
N ILE A 81 -1.12 -3.05 -2.13
CA ILE A 81 0.07 -2.35 -2.62
C ILE A 81 0.28 -1.15 -1.70
N THR A 82 1.51 -0.88 -1.30
CA THR A 82 1.86 0.33 -0.56
C THR A 82 3.16 0.95 -1.08
N THR A 83 3.44 2.17 -0.63
CA THR A 83 4.53 3.03 -1.07
C THR A 83 5.17 3.68 0.16
N PRO A 84 6.40 4.23 0.05
CA PRO A 84 7.06 4.93 1.16
C PRO A 84 6.24 6.05 1.80
N GLU A 85 5.33 6.68 1.05
CA GLU A 85 4.48 7.78 1.56
C GLU A 85 3.56 7.35 2.73
N PHE A 86 3.30 6.05 2.88
CA PHE A 86 2.48 5.48 3.95
C PHE A 86 3.28 4.99 5.16
N LEU A 87 4.60 5.17 5.19
CA LEU A 87 5.45 4.70 6.28
C LEU A 87 5.00 5.22 7.67
N PRO A 88 4.59 6.51 7.84
CA PRO A 88 4.03 6.99 9.11
C PRO A 88 2.79 6.21 9.55
N GLN A 89 1.90 5.89 8.61
CA GLN A 89 0.65 5.17 8.84
C GLN A 89 0.92 3.72 9.22
N HIS A 90 1.88 3.06 8.55
CA HIS A 90 2.31 1.70 8.92
C HIS A 90 2.89 1.64 10.33
N ARG A 91 3.74 2.61 10.70
CA ARG A 91 4.30 2.70 12.07
C ARG A 91 3.21 2.91 13.12
N ALA A 92 2.27 3.82 12.87
CA ALA A 92 1.14 4.06 13.75
C ALA A 92 0.26 2.81 13.90
N GLN A 93 -0.05 2.14 12.78
CA GLN A 93 -0.85 0.93 12.78
C GLN A 93 -0.14 -0.22 13.51
N ARG A 94 1.18 -0.37 13.34
CA ARG A 94 2.00 -1.35 14.08
C ARG A 94 1.87 -1.14 15.60
N GLN A 95 1.95 0.10 16.07
CA GLN A 95 1.79 0.41 17.48
C GLN A 95 0.38 0.05 17.99
N GLN A 96 -0.66 0.36 17.22
CA GLN A 96 -2.03 -0.02 17.55
C GLN A 96 -2.22 -1.54 17.57
N THR A 97 -1.65 -2.27 16.60
CA THR A 97 -1.73 -3.73 16.53
C THR A 97 -1.06 -4.39 17.74
N LEU A 98 0.08 -3.87 18.21
CA LEU A 98 0.70 -4.34 19.45
C LEU A 98 -0.23 -4.21 20.66
N GLN A 99 -0.90 -3.05 20.80
CA GLN A 99 -1.87 -2.83 21.88
C GLN A 99 -3.05 -3.82 21.80
N LEU A 100 -3.54 -4.11 20.59
CA LEU A 100 -4.62 -5.07 20.37
C LEU A 100 -4.19 -6.51 20.74
N ILE A 101 -2.97 -6.91 20.40
CA ILE A 101 -2.43 -8.23 20.79
C ILE A 101 -2.37 -8.34 22.31
N THR A 102 -1.76 -7.36 22.98
CA THR A 102 -1.65 -7.36 24.46
C THR A 102 -3.03 -7.42 25.12
N ALA A 103 -4.00 -6.64 24.63
CA ALA A 103 -5.34 -6.65 25.17
C ALA A 103 -6.08 -7.98 24.93
N ALA A 104 -5.90 -8.59 23.76
CA ALA A 104 -6.49 -9.89 23.44
C ALA A 104 -5.92 -11.01 24.33
N GLU A 105 -4.60 -11.02 24.54
CA GLU A 105 -3.91 -11.98 25.41
C GLU A 105 -4.36 -11.87 26.86
N ALA A 106 -4.44 -10.64 27.39
CA ALA A 106 -4.92 -10.40 28.75
C ALA A 106 -6.37 -10.89 28.97
N ARG A 107 -7.17 -10.95 27.89
CA ARG A 107 -8.56 -11.44 27.90
C ARG A 107 -8.69 -12.92 27.53
N GLY A 108 -7.59 -13.63 27.29
CA GLY A 108 -7.60 -15.03 26.85
C GLY A 108 -8.13 -15.25 25.41
N GLN A 109 -8.18 -14.20 24.58
CA GLN A 109 -8.71 -14.24 23.22
C GLN A 109 -7.65 -14.69 22.21
N GLN A 110 -7.20 -15.94 22.31
CA GLN A 110 -6.05 -16.47 21.55
C GLN A 110 -6.18 -16.29 20.04
N ARG A 111 -7.32 -16.65 19.44
CA ARG A 111 -7.54 -16.51 17.98
C ARG A 111 -7.40 -15.07 17.50
N LEU A 112 -7.85 -14.11 18.31
CA LEU A 112 -7.73 -12.68 17.97
C LEU A 112 -6.29 -12.22 18.07
N ALA A 113 -5.55 -12.67 19.09
CA ALA A 113 -4.13 -12.38 19.23
C ALA A 113 -3.32 -12.96 18.05
N GLU A 114 -3.61 -14.20 17.64
CA GLU A 114 -2.98 -14.85 16.48
C GLU A 114 -3.25 -14.10 15.17
N ALA A 115 -4.51 -13.73 14.90
CA ALA A 115 -4.84 -12.96 13.71
C ALA A 115 -4.08 -11.61 13.65
N ASN A 116 -3.97 -10.91 14.79
CA ASN A 116 -3.23 -9.65 14.86
C ASN A 116 -1.71 -9.85 14.77
N ARG A 117 -1.16 -10.98 15.23
CA ARG A 117 0.26 -11.31 15.04
C ARG A 117 0.62 -11.44 13.57
N THR A 118 -0.23 -12.06 12.76
CA THR A 118 -0.02 -12.12 11.30
C THR A 118 0.05 -10.71 10.69
N VAL A 119 -0.87 -9.82 11.09
CA VAL A 119 -0.87 -8.42 10.66
C VAL A 119 0.41 -7.71 11.10
N LEU A 120 0.85 -7.92 12.35
CA LEU A 120 2.08 -7.34 12.89
C LEU A 120 3.32 -7.78 12.11
N THR A 121 3.42 -9.07 11.76
CA THR A 121 4.52 -9.59 10.94
C THR A 121 4.58 -8.88 9.59
N ASN A 122 3.45 -8.78 8.88
CA ASN A 122 3.41 -8.11 7.59
C ASN A 122 3.75 -6.61 7.71
N LEU A 123 3.28 -5.92 8.76
CA LEU A 123 3.65 -4.54 9.04
C LEU A 123 5.16 -4.38 9.26
N ASN A 124 5.79 -5.27 10.04
CA ASN A 124 7.23 -5.22 10.25
C ASN A 124 8.00 -5.44 8.94
N THR A 125 7.56 -6.38 8.10
CA THR A 125 8.17 -6.63 6.77
C THR A 125 8.06 -5.40 5.88
N ILE A 126 6.87 -4.79 5.78
CA ILE A 126 6.64 -3.56 5.01
C ILE A 126 7.54 -2.44 5.51
N ILE A 127 7.53 -2.16 6.83
CA ILE A 127 8.30 -1.07 7.43
C ILE A 127 9.79 -1.25 7.17
N THR A 128 10.34 -2.45 7.46
CA THR A 128 11.76 -2.74 7.25
C THR A 128 12.14 -2.56 5.78
N THR A 129 11.34 -3.12 4.87
CA THR A 129 11.59 -3.02 3.42
C THR A 129 11.58 -1.58 2.92
N LEU A 130 10.68 -0.75 3.44
CA LEU A 130 10.60 0.67 3.05
C LEU A 130 11.73 1.51 3.65
N GLU A 131 12.19 1.19 4.87
CA GLU A 131 13.26 1.91 5.56
C GLU A 131 14.66 1.60 5.01
N THR A 132 14.95 0.34 4.63
CA THR A 132 16.27 -0.04 4.10
C THR A 132 16.63 0.75 2.85
N ASP A 133 15.68 0.98 1.93
CA ASP A 133 15.95 1.72 0.69
C ASP A 133 15.91 3.24 0.89
N GLU A 134 15.33 3.77 1.99
CA GLU A 134 15.53 5.18 2.35
C GLU A 134 17.01 5.47 2.68
N GLN A 135 17.77 4.44 3.04
CA GLN A 135 19.18 4.52 3.43
C GLN A 135 20.15 4.27 2.26
N GLU A 136 19.65 3.81 1.10
CA GLU A 136 20.40 3.76 -0.17
C GLU A 136 20.02 4.97 -1.04
N PRO A 137 20.65 6.14 -0.85
CA PRO A 137 20.44 7.25 -1.77
C PRO A 137 20.94 6.84 -3.17
N ALA A 138 20.24 7.31 -4.19
CA ALA A 138 20.58 7.15 -5.61
C ALA A 138 22.00 7.65 -5.91
N GLU A 139 22.99 6.77 -5.74
CA GLU A 139 24.39 7.00 -6.08
C GLU A 139 24.73 6.23 -7.36
N ASP A 140 23.92 6.37 -8.41
CA ASP A 140 24.28 5.92 -9.77
C ASP A 140 23.44 6.66 -10.82
N ALA A 141 23.75 7.95 -10.98
CA ALA A 141 23.47 8.69 -12.20
C ALA A 141 24.74 9.48 -12.57
N ARG A 142 25.68 8.80 -13.23
CA ARG A 142 26.82 9.39 -13.93
C ARG A 142 26.67 9.19 -15.43
#